data_AF-A0A7V9MF31-F1
#
_entry.id   AF-A0A7V9MF31-F1
#
_cell.length_a   1.000
_cell.length_b   1.000
_cell.length_c   1.000
_cell.angle_alpha   90.00
_cell.angle_beta   90.00
_cell.angle_gamma   90.00
#
_symmetry.space_group_name_H-M   'P 1'
#
loop_
_entity.id
_entity.type
_entity.pdbx_description
1 polymer ?
#
loop_
_entity_poly.entity_id
_entity_poly.type
_entity_poly.pdbx_seq_one_letter_code
_entity_poly.pdbx_strand_id
1 'polypeptide(L)'
;MDVDALRAHVEFLIDVAGPLIVSYGEIESPEFRRQSDDYLSVWHAGGLGGQLLMQPGKNHYTVIDGFLDARTPLCQAVLGQI
;
A
#
# COMPACT_ATOMS: atom_id res chain seq x y z
N MET A 1 -2.41 14.42 4.92
CA MET A 1 -1.26 14.31 3.99
C MET A 1 -1.36 15.41 2.95
N ASP A 2 -0.24 16.06 2.64
CA ASP A 2 -0.16 17.06 1.58
C ASP A 2 -0.02 16.34 0.22
N VAL A 3 -1.03 16.47 -0.64
CA VAL A 3 -1.12 15.76 -1.92
C VAL A 3 -0.12 16.32 -2.93
N ASP A 4 0.24 17.60 -2.85
CA ASP A 4 1.19 18.20 -3.78
C ASP A 4 2.63 17.77 -3.48
N ALA A 5 2.99 17.70 -2.19
CA ALA A 5 4.25 17.11 -1.76
C ALA A 5 4.35 15.63 -2.18
N LEU A 6 3.24 14.89 -2.11
CA LEU A 6 3.17 13.49 -2.54
C LEU A 6 3.34 13.33 -4.06
N ARG A 7 2.75 14.21 -4.87
CA ARG A 7 2.93 14.21 -6.34
C ARG A 7 4.40 14.41 -6.70
N ALA A 8 5.03 15.43 -6.11
CA ALA A 8 6.45 15.68 -6.34
C ALA A 8 7.31 14.45 -5.98
N HIS A 9 6.99 13.76 -4.88
CA HIS A 9 7.65 12.51 -4.51
C HIS A 9 7.47 11.41 -5.56
N VAL A 10 6.25 11.18 -6.06
CA VAL A 10 5.97 10.15 -7.07
C VAL A 10 6.66 10.47 -8.41
N GLU A 11 6.71 11.73 -8.82
CA GLU A 11 7.42 12.16 -10.03
C GLU A 11 8.90 11.75 -10.02
N PHE A 12 9.58 11.83 -8.87
CA PHE A 12 10.97 11.38 -8.73
C PHE A 12 11.15 9.86 -8.85
N LEU A 13 10.07 9.08 -8.70
CA LEU A 13 10.13 7.62 -8.69
C LEU A 13 9.77 6.99 -10.04
N ILE A 14 9.23 7.74 -11.01
CA ILE A 14 8.63 7.18 -12.24
C ILE A 14 9.57 6.21 -12.97
N ASP A 15 10.86 6.54 -13.08
CA ASP A 15 11.83 5.74 -13.85
C ASP A 15 12.44 4.57 -13.05
N VAL A 16 12.23 4.52 -11.74
CA VAL A 16 12.89 3.55 -10.83
C VAL A 16 11.92 2.74 -9.98
N ALA A 17 10.63 3.05 -10.05
CA ALA A 17 9.61 2.42 -9.24
C ALA A 17 9.42 0.95 -9.61
N GLY A 18 9.44 0.10 -8.58
CA GLY A 18 8.98 -1.29 -8.66
C GLY A 18 7.47 -1.41 -8.40
N PRO A 19 6.92 -2.64 -8.39
CA PRO A 19 5.52 -2.88 -8.07
C PRO A 19 5.21 -2.48 -6.61
N LEU A 20 4.17 -1.67 -6.41
CA LEU A 20 3.74 -1.22 -5.08
C LEU A 20 2.56 -2.07 -4.55
N ILE A 21 2.65 -2.49 -3.29
CA ILE A 21 1.50 -2.98 -2.51
C ILE A 21 1.27 -2.00 -1.37
N VAL A 22 0.10 -1.37 -1.36
CA VAL A 22 -0.39 -0.62 -0.20
C VAL A 22 -1.28 -1.57 0.59
N SER A 23 -1.02 -1.77 1.89
CA SER A 23 -1.82 -2.65 2.73
C SER A 23 -2.11 -2.02 4.08
N TYR A 24 -3.35 -2.13 4.54
CA TYR A 24 -3.79 -1.72 5.87
C TYR A 24 -4.85 -2.67 6.42
N GLY A 25 -5.02 -2.69 7.74
CA GLY A 25 -6.10 -3.45 8.39
C GLY A 25 -7.47 -2.81 8.17
N GLU A 26 -8.53 -3.61 8.08
CA GLU A 26 -9.91 -3.13 8.00
C GLU A 26 -10.30 -2.21 9.17
N ILE A 27 -9.78 -2.52 10.37
CA ILE A 27 -10.02 -1.80 11.63
C ILE A 27 -8.96 -0.70 11.86
N GLU A 28 -8.18 -0.37 10.83
CA GLU A 28 -7.27 0.78 10.87
C GLU A 28 -8.06 2.09 10.98
N SER A 29 -7.43 3.09 11.62
CA SER A 29 -8.02 4.40 11.78
C SER A 29 -8.39 5.02 10.41
N PRO A 30 -9.49 5.81 10.34
CA PRO A 30 -9.93 6.39 9.09
C PRO A 30 -8.86 7.22 8.38
N GLU A 31 -8.01 7.95 9.11
CA GLU A 31 -6.98 8.79 8.51
C GLU A 31 -5.85 7.96 7.90
N PHE A 32 -5.44 6.85 8.50
CA PHE A 32 -4.43 5.98 7.89
C PHE A 32 -4.95 5.30 6.61
N ARG A 33 -6.23 4.91 6.58
CA ARG A 33 -6.86 4.41 5.35
C ARG A 33 -6.90 5.49 4.28
N ARG A 34 -7.38 6.69 4.62
CA ARG A 34 -7.44 7.85 3.71
C ARG A 34 -6.06 8.20 3.14
N GLN A 35 -5.02 8.23 3.97
CA GLN A 35 -3.66 8.49 3.51
C GLN A 35 -3.11 7.39 2.61
N SER A 36 -3.40 6.13 2.92
CA SER A 36 -3.00 4.99 2.09
C SER A 36 -3.67 5.04 0.71
N ASP A 37 -4.97 5.34 0.69
CA ASP A 37 -5.75 5.48 -0.53
C ASP A 37 -5.29 6.69 -1.37
N ASP A 38 -5.00 7.83 -0.72
CA ASP A 38 -4.42 9.01 -1.38
C ASP A 38 -3.05 8.67 -2.01
N TYR A 39 -2.18 7.95 -1.28
CA TYR A 39 -0.87 7.55 -1.78
C TYR A 39 -0.99 6.70 -3.03
N LEU A 40 -1.82 5.66 -2.99
CA LEU A 40 -2.08 4.80 -4.14
C LEU A 40 -2.72 5.57 -5.31
N SER A 41 -3.60 6.52 -5.02
CA SER A 41 -4.24 7.35 -6.05
C SER A 41 -3.22 8.23 -6.77
N VAL A 42 -2.30 8.86 -6.05
CA VAL A 42 -1.23 9.66 -6.68
C VAL A 42 -0.23 8.77 -7.41
N TRP A 43 0.11 7.60 -6.84
CA TRP A 43 0.93 6.59 -7.50
C TRP A 43 0.38 6.20 -8.87
N HIS A 44 -0.92 5.89 -8.94
CA HIS A 44 -1.61 5.60 -10.19
C HIS A 44 -1.68 6.80 -11.14
N ALA A 45 -1.87 8.01 -10.63
CA ALA A 45 -1.85 9.22 -11.45
C ALA A 45 -0.49 9.46 -12.11
N GLY A 46 0.61 9.00 -11.48
CA GLY A 46 1.96 8.98 -12.05
C GLY A 46 2.19 7.87 -13.10
N GLY A 47 1.17 7.08 -13.43
CA GLY A 47 1.28 5.96 -14.38
C GLY A 47 1.91 4.69 -13.81
N LEU A 48 2.11 4.63 -12.49
CA LEU A 48 2.78 3.51 -11.84
C LEU A 48 1.80 2.40 -11.43
N GLY A 49 2.28 1.16 -11.55
CA GLY A 49 1.54 -0.03 -11.16
C GLY A 49 1.52 -0.21 -9.64
N GLY A 50 0.34 -0.47 -9.08
CA GLY A 50 0.17 -0.70 -7.65
C GLY A 50 -1.14 -1.39 -7.33
N GLN A 51 -1.25 -1.95 -6.13
CA GLN A 51 -2.50 -2.54 -5.65
C GLN A 51 -2.77 -2.20 -4.18
N LEU A 52 -4.05 -2.08 -3.84
CA LEU A 52 -4.52 -2.00 -2.47
C LEU A 52 -4.86 -3.41 -1.96
N LEU A 53 -4.29 -3.78 -0.82
CA LEU A 53 -4.59 -5.00 -0.09
C LEU A 53 -5.06 -4.66 1.32
N MET A 54 -6.36 -4.41 1.48
CA MET A 54 -6.98 -4.30 2.80
C MET A 54 -7.05 -5.69 3.46
N GLN A 55 -6.71 -5.76 4.76
CA GLN A 55 -6.66 -7.01 5.53
C GLN A 55 -7.88 -7.13 6.48
N PRO A 56 -8.84 -8.02 6.19
CA PRO A 56 -10.05 -8.18 7.00
C PRO A 56 -9.77 -8.49 8.47
N GLY A 57 -10.51 -7.83 9.37
CA GLY A 57 -10.39 -8.01 10.82
C GLY A 57 -9.05 -7.60 11.44
N LYS A 58 -8.08 -7.09 10.66
CA LYS A 58 -6.78 -6.63 11.15
C LYS A 58 -6.84 -5.18 11.60
N ASN A 59 -6.02 -4.85 12.58
CA ASN A 59 -5.76 -3.48 13.05
C ASN A 59 -4.27 -3.16 12.85
N HIS A 60 -3.86 -1.92 13.13
CA HIS A 60 -2.49 -1.42 12.97
C HIS A 60 -1.38 -2.37 13.47
N TYR A 61 -1.63 -3.07 14.57
CA TYR A 61 -0.65 -3.96 15.19
C TYR A 61 -0.66 -5.37 14.61
N THR A 62 -1.79 -5.84 14.10
CA THR A 62 -1.98 -7.24 13.67
C THR A 62 -1.92 -7.44 12.16
N VAL A 63 -1.86 -6.36 11.36
CA VAL A 63 -1.63 -6.46 9.90
C VAL A 63 -0.30 -7.17 9.60
N ILE A 64 0.71 -6.96 10.44
CA ILE A 64 2.03 -7.53 10.24
C ILE A 64 2.04 -9.07 10.38
N ASP A 65 1.09 -9.63 11.13
CA ASP A 65 0.94 -11.08 11.31
C ASP A 65 0.73 -11.82 9.98
N GLY A 66 0.30 -11.12 8.92
CA GLY A 66 0.21 -11.68 7.58
C GLY A 66 1.55 -12.30 7.14
N PHE A 67 2.68 -11.81 7.60
CA PHE A 67 3.99 -12.38 7.27
C PHE A 67 4.36 -13.65 8.05
N LEU A 68 3.56 -14.06 9.05
CA LEU A 68 3.85 -15.26 9.84
C LEU A 68 3.49 -16.57 9.11
N ASP A 69 2.65 -16.51 8.07
CA ASP A 69 2.28 -17.66 7.24
C ASP A 69 2.39 -17.29 5.76
N ALA A 70 3.19 -18.05 5.02
CA ALA A 70 3.40 -17.82 3.59
C ALA A 70 2.10 -17.87 2.77
N ARG A 71 1.05 -18.53 3.27
CA ARG A 71 -0.24 -18.69 2.59
C ARG A 71 -1.19 -17.52 2.81
N THR A 72 -0.87 -16.55 3.66
CA THR A 72 -1.76 -15.39 3.83
C THR A 72 -1.81 -14.54 2.56
N PRO A 73 -2.89 -13.77 2.34
CA PRO A 73 -2.96 -12.84 1.22
C PRO A 73 -1.79 -11.83 1.18
N LEU A 74 -1.36 -11.34 2.35
CA LEU A 74 -0.23 -10.39 2.43
C LEU A 74 1.07 -11.02 1.95
N CYS A 75 1.40 -12.21 2.47
CA CYS A 75 2.65 -12.86 2.11
C CYS A 75 2.63 -13.32 0.64
N GLN A 76 1.52 -13.88 0.16
CA GLN A 76 1.36 -14.24 -1.25
C GLN A 76 1.48 -13.04 -2.19
N ALA A 77 0.90 -11.89 -1.84
CA ALA A 77 1.02 -10.68 -2.66
C ALA A 77 2.48 -10.23 -2.82
N VAL A 78 3.27 -10.27 -1.73
CA VAL A 78 4.70 -9.94 -1.77
C VAL A 78 5.51 -10.99 -2.53
N LEU A 79 5.24 -12.28 -2.30
CA LEU A 79 5.90 -13.37 -3.04
C LEU A 79 5.59 -13.35 -4.54
N GLY A 80 4.47 -12.75 -4.96
CA GLY A 80 4.15 -12.52 -6.37
C GLY A 80 4.94 -11.39 -7.02
N GLN A 81 5.77 -10.64 -6.28
CA GLN A 81 6.59 -9.55 -6.81
C GLN A 81 8.03 -9.95 -7.15
N ILE A 82 8.45 -11.17 -6.79
CA ILE A 82 9.78 -11.73 -7.05
C ILE A 82 9.75 -12.73 -8.21
#